data_AF-A0A954G2F6-F1
#
_entry.id   AF-A0A954G2F6-F1
#
_cell.length_a   1.000
_cell.length_b   1.000
_cell.length_c   1.000
_cell.angle_alpha   90.00
_cell.angle_beta   90.00
_cell.angle_gamma   90.00
#
_symmetry.space_group_name_H-M   'P 1'
#
loop_
_entity.id
_entity.type
_entity.pdbx_description
1 polymer ?
#
loop_
_entity_poly.entity_id
_entity_poly.type
_entity_poly.pdbx_seq_one_letter_code
_entity_poly.pdbx_strand_id
1 'polypeptide(L)'
;MTTAQYKVDLSIYSGPLDLLLYLIRRNELDILDLPVASITASFNEFLDVLELIDLDLVGDFILMASTLAEIKSRMVLPRAEEEEIAEVIDDPRSDLIQQLLEYKKFKDAANALEEHAAEWQEHYPRLSDERPKSGKDPSEDLIKEVELWDLVSA
;
A
#
# COMPACT_ATOMS: atom_id res chain seq x y z
N MET A 1 -20.46 1.61 -33.45
CA MET A 1 -19.20 1.14 -32.85
C MET A 1 -19.12 1.75 -31.47
N THR A 2 -19.43 0.99 -30.45
CA THR A 2 -19.53 1.47 -29.07
C THR A 2 -18.13 1.46 -28.48
N THR A 3 -17.50 2.63 -28.37
CA THR A 3 -16.27 2.81 -27.61
C THR A 3 -16.59 2.57 -26.14
N ALA A 4 -16.15 1.43 -25.61
CA ALA A 4 -16.16 1.18 -24.17
C ALA A 4 -15.25 2.22 -23.52
N GLN A 5 -15.88 3.20 -22.88
CA GLN A 5 -15.24 4.21 -22.06
C GLN A 5 -14.66 3.47 -20.86
N TYR A 6 -13.35 3.21 -20.88
CA TYR A 6 -12.61 2.71 -19.73
C TYR A 6 -12.68 3.79 -18.65
N LYS A 7 -13.70 3.72 -17.80
CA LYS A 7 -13.81 4.55 -16.61
C LYS A 7 -12.87 3.92 -15.59
N VAL A 8 -11.61 4.33 -15.62
CA VAL A 8 -10.66 4.02 -14.57
C VAL A 8 -10.97 4.98 -13.43
N ASP A 9 -11.84 4.54 -12.52
CA ASP A 9 -11.98 5.20 -11.22
C ASP A 9 -10.62 5.06 -10.52
N LEU A 10 -9.91 6.17 -10.30
CA LEU A 10 -8.60 6.23 -9.66
C LEU A 10 -8.67 6.11 -8.12
N SER A 11 -9.82 5.75 -7.56
CA SER A 11 -10.04 5.56 -6.13
C SER A 11 -9.52 4.23 -5.57
N ILE A 12 -8.81 3.42 -6.36
CA ILE A 12 -8.53 2.01 -6.04
C ILE A 12 -7.09 1.76 -5.53
N TYR A 13 -6.15 2.68 -5.75
CA TYR A 13 -4.74 2.45 -5.40
C TYR A 13 -4.27 3.36 -4.26
N SER A 14 -3.77 2.74 -3.20
CA SER A 14 -3.20 3.43 -2.05
C SER A 14 -1.74 3.84 -2.29
N GLY A 15 -1.48 4.53 -3.42
CA GLY A 15 -0.17 5.08 -3.80
C GLY A 15 0.56 4.35 -4.95
N PRO A 16 1.78 4.82 -5.31
CA PRO A 16 2.51 4.35 -6.49
C PRO A 16 3.02 2.91 -6.37
N LEU A 17 3.37 2.45 -5.16
CA LEU A 17 3.77 1.06 -4.92
C LEU A 17 2.63 0.09 -5.20
N ASP A 18 1.39 0.48 -4.89
CA ASP A 18 0.23 -0.36 -5.14
C ASP A 18 -0.07 -0.48 -6.63
N LEU A 19 0.04 0.65 -7.34
CA LEU A 19 -0.04 0.65 -8.80
C LEU A 19 1.03 -0.25 -9.42
N LEU A 20 2.27 -0.21 -8.93
CA LEU A 20 3.32 -1.11 -9.38
C LEU A 20 2.99 -2.58 -9.13
N LEU A 21 2.51 -2.94 -7.94
CA LEU A 21 2.07 -4.31 -7.65
C LEU A 21 0.93 -4.76 -8.57
N TYR A 22 -0.03 -3.87 -8.85
CA TYR A 22 -1.09 -4.14 -9.80
C TYR A 22 -0.54 -4.40 -11.21
N LEU A 23 0.35 -3.54 -11.72
CA LEU A 23 0.95 -3.68 -13.05
C LEU A 23 1.81 -4.95 -13.16
N ILE A 24 2.55 -5.30 -12.11
CA ILE A 24 3.33 -6.55 -12.03
C ILE A 24 2.39 -7.76 -12.17
N ARG A 25 1.29 -7.79 -11.40
CA ARG A 25 0.29 -8.86 -11.49
C ARG A 25 -0.38 -8.90 -12.86
N ARG A 26 -0.77 -7.75 -13.41
CA ARG A 26 -1.45 -7.63 -14.71
C ARG A 26 -0.59 -8.14 -15.87
N ASN A 27 0.70 -7.90 -15.81
CA ASN A 27 1.65 -8.28 -16.84
C ASN A 27 2.31 -9.65 -16.58
N GLU A 28 1.82 -10.42 -15.60
CA GLU A 28 2.33 -11.74 -15.21
C GLU A 28 3.85 -11.74 -14.91
N LEU A 29 4.34 -10.66 -14.30
CA LEU A 29 5.75 -10.48 -13.97
C LEU A 29 6.07 -11.03 -12.56
N ASP A 30 7.29 -11.52 -12.39
CA ASP A 30 7.83 -11.83 -11.06
C ASP A 30 8.36 -10.54 -10.41
N ILE A 31 8.06 -10.35 -9.13
CA ILE A 31 8.58 -9.24 -8.31
C ILE A 31 10.09 -9.39 -8.13
N LEU A 32 10.60 -10.61 -8.01
CA LEU A 32 12.02 -10.89 -7.79
C LEU A 32 12.88 -10.72 -9.05
N ASP A 33 12.27 -10.86 -10.24
CA ASP A 33 12.93 -10.63 -11.52
C ASP A 33 12.18 -9.59 -12.34
N LEU A 34 12.09 -8.37 -11.79
CA LEU A 34 11.33 -7.29 -12.39
C LEU A 34 12.03 -6.76 -13.66
N PRO A 35 11.39 -6.82 -14.85
CA PRO A 35 11.90 -6.17 -16.05
C PRO A 35 11.59 -4.67 -15.99
N VAL A 36 12.53 -3.89 -15.44
CA VAL A 36 12.37 -2.44 -15.19
C VAL A 36 11.90 -1.70 -16.44
N ALA A 37 12.44 -2.00 -17.61
CA ALA A 37 12.03 -1.35 -18.85
C ALA A 37 10.52 -1.50 -19.18
N SER A 38 9.95 -2.68 -18.92
CA SER A 38 8.54 -3.00 -19.22
C SER A 38 7.60 -2.35 -18.20
N ILE A 39 7.96 -2.44 -16.91
CA ILE A 39 7.15 -1.87 -15.84
C ILE A 39 7.17 -0.34 -15.88
N THR A 40 8.30 0.30 -16.18
CA THR A 40 8.39 1.76 -16.35
C THR A 40 7.51 2.23 -17.51
N ALA A 41 7.48 1.51 -18.63
CA ALA A 41 6.61 1.86 -19.75
C ALA A 41 5.13 1.78 -19.35
N SER A 42 4.72 0.69 -18.69
CA SER A 42 3.35 0.51 -18.20
C SER A 42 2.96 1.56 -17.14
N PHE A 43 3.91 1.97 -16.29
CA PHE A 43 3.70 2.99 -15.27
C PHE A 43 3.49 4.37 -15.90
N ASN A 44 4.33 4.76 -16.86
CA ASN A 44 4.18 6.03 -17.57
C ASN A 44 2.86 6.12 -18.34
N GLU A 45 2.44 5.02 -18.99
CA GLU A 45 1.17 4.96 -19.70
C GLU A 45 -0.02 5.19 -18.75
N PHE A 46 0.09 4.75 -17.50
CA PHE A 46 -0.90 5.01 -16.47
C PHE A 46 -0.79 6.44 -15.89
N LEU A 47 0.43 6.96 -15.76
CA LEU A 47 0.70 8.31 -15.30
C LEU A 47 0.10 9.35 -16.24
N ASP A 48 0.24 9.17 -17.56
CA ASP A 48 -0.35 10.04 -18.58
C ASP A 48 -1.88 10.14 -18.42
N VAL A 49 -2.54 9.06 -18.00
CA VAL A 49 -3.99 9.04 -17.71
C VAL A 49 -4.29 9.75 -16.39
N LEU A 50 -3.43 9.59 -15.39
CA LEU A 50 -3.60 10.15 -14.05
C LEU A 50 -3.45 11.68 -14.05
N GLU A 51 -2.46 12.20 -14.79
CA GLU A 51 -2.25 13.65 -15.02
C GLU A 51 -3.45 14.34 -15.67
N LEU A 52 -4.19 13.64 -16.52
CA LEU A 52 -5.41 14.18 -17.15
C LEU A 52 -6.60 14.28 -16.18
N ILE A 53 -6.57 13.52 -15.08
CA ILE A 53 -7.71 13.39 -14.17
C ILE A 53 -7.54 14.29 -12.95
N ASP A 54 -6.36 14.29 -12.31
CA ASP A 54 -6.12 15.07 -11.09
C ASP A 54 -4.63 15.33 -10.88
N LEU A 55 -4.20 16.59 -10.98
CA LEU A 55 -2.80 17.01 -10.81
C LEU A 55 -2.33 17.02 -9.36
N ASP A 56 -3.23 17.22 -8.39
CA ASP A 56 -2.86 17.39 -6.98
C ASP A 56 -2.40 16.05 -6.36
N LEU A 57 -2.88 14.92 -6.91
CA LEU A 57 -2.56 13.57 -6.47
C LEU A 57 -1.30 12.96 -7.14
N VAL A 58 -0.68 13.66 -8.09
CA VAL A 58 0.36 13.10 -8.97
C VAL A 58 1.78 13.15 -8.36
N GLY A 59 2.01 13.96 -7.32
CA GLY A 59 3.36 14.21 -6.79
C GLY A 59 4.18 12.95 -6.47
N ASP A 60 3.59 12.01 -5.72
CA ASP A 60 4.25 10.75 -5.36
C ASP A 60 4.48 9.84 -6.59
N PHE A 61 3.61 9.94 -7.60
CA PHE A 61 3.75 9.17 -8.83
C PHE A 61 4.87 9.73 -9.72
N ILE A 62 5.06 11.05 -9.80
CA ILE A 62 6.19 11.66 -10.50
C ILE A 62 7.51 11.26 -9.83
N LEU A 63 7.55 11.24 -8.50
CA LEU A 63 8.71 10.76 -7.76
C LEU A 63 9.05 9.32 -8.17
N MET A 64 8.05 8.43 -8.15
CA MET A 64 8.25 7.04 -8.57
C MET A 64 8.66 6.90 -10.04
N ALA A 65 8.06 7.69 -10.95
CA ALA A 65 8.47 7.70 -12.36
C ALA A 65 9.94 8.09 -12.52
N SER A 66 10.38 9.09 -11.75
CA SER A 66 11.77 9.55 -11.73
C SER A 66 12.70 8.46 -11.21
N THR A 67 12.33 7.78 -10.12
CA THR A 67 13.07 6.63 -9.57
C THR A 67 13.17 5.49 -10.59
N LEU A 68 12.08 5.14 -11.26
CA LEU A 68 12.08 4.11 -12.30
C LEU A 68 12.96 4.49 -13.50
N ALA A 69 12.94 5.75 -13.91
CA ALA A 69 13.80 6.25 -14.98
C ALA A 69 15.29 6.18 -14.60
N GLU A 70 15.62 6.53 -13.35
CA GLU A 70 16.98 6.39 -12.81
C GLU A 70 17.45 4.94 -12.81
N ILE A 71 16.65 4.02 -12.26
CA ILE A 71 16.98 2.58 -12.22
C ILE A 71 17.19 2.06 -13.64
N LYS A 72 16.27 2.37 -14.57
CA LYS A 72 16.37 1.97 -15.97
C LYS A 72 17.66 2.50 -16.62
N SER A 73 18.02 3.75 -16.36
CA SER A 73 19.24 4.36 -16.89
C SER A 73 20.50 3.63 -16.39
N ARG A 74 20.61 3.42 -15.07
CA ARG A 74 21.74 2.70 -14.45
C ARG A 74 21.89 1.27 -14.98
N MET A 75 20.78 0.59 -15.27
CA MET A 75 20.81 -0.78 -15.82
C MET A 75 21.31 -0.86 -17.27
N VAL A 76 21.13 0.20 -18.07
CA VAL A 76 21.45 0.21 -19.51
C VAL A 76 22.81 0.84 -19.79
N LEU A 77 23.33 1.66 -18.88
CA LEU A 77 24.61 2.35 -19.06
C LEU A 77 25.79 1.35 -19.07
N PRO A 78 26.69 1.43 -20.08
CA PRO A 78 27.90 0.61 -20.11
C PRO A 78 28.82 1.00 -18.96
N ARG A 79 29.33 -0.01 -18.24
CA ARG A 79 30.28 0.18 -17.13
C ARG A 79 31.64 0.58 -17.69
N ALA A 80 32.25 1.63 -17.14
CA ALA A 80 33.60 2.02 -17.50
C ALA A 80 34.58 0.93 -17.05
N GLU A 81 35.48 0.50 -17.94
CA GLU A 81 36.43 -0.60 -17.69
C GLU A 81 37.46 -0.30 -16.57
N GLU A 82 37.47 0.90 -15.99
CA GLU A 82 38.48 1.34 -15.01
C GLU A 82 38.11 1.10 -13.54
N GLU A 83 36.87 0.65 -13.23
CA GLU A 83 36.44 0.35 -11.86
C GLU A 83 36.53 -1.17 -11.56
N GLU A 84 37.72 -1.74 -11.70
CA GLU A 84 38.04 -3.12 -11.29
C GLU A 84 38.28 -3.27 -9.77
N ILE A 85 37.97 -2.25 -8.97
CA ILE A 85 38.08 -2.30 -7.50
C ILE A 85 36.68 -2.47 -6.89
N ALA A 86 36.23 -3.72 -6.89
CA ALA A 86 35.59 -4.38 -5.75
C ALA A 86 34.46 -3.68 -4.97
N GLU A 87 33.66 -2.82 -5.59
CA GLU A 87 32.30 -2.62 -5.08
C GLU A 87 31.40 -3.64 -5.78
N VAL A 88 30.87 -4.58 -5.01
CA VAL A 88 29.72 -5.39 -5.42
C VAL A 88 28.63 -4.37 -5.72
N ILE A 89 28.50 -3.97 -6.99
CA ILE A 89 27.44 -3.07 -7.43
C ILE A 89 26.16 -3.83 -7.17
N ASP A 90 25.49 -3.46 -6.07
CA ASP A 90 24.22 -4.02 -5.69
C ASP A 90 23.24 -3.79 -6.85
N ASP A 91 22.33 -4.74 -7.06
CA ASP A 91 21.38 -4.64 -8.17
C ASP A 91 20.59 -3.33 -8.03
N PRO A 92 20.62 -2.38 -8.99
CA PRO A 92 20.01 -1.06 -8.82
C PRO A 92 18.49 -1.10 -8.56
N ARG A 93 17.84 -2.25 -8.76
CA ARG A 93 16.42 -2.48 -8.43
C ARG A 93 16.18 -3.08 -7.05
N SER A 94 17.22 -3.43 -6.28
CA SER A 94 17.11 -4.15 -4.99
C SER A 94 16.21 -3.43 -3.99
N ASP A 95 16.44 -2.12 -3.79
CA ASP A 95 15.67 -1.27 -2.89
C ASP A 95 14.18 -1.25 -3.27
N LEU A 96 13.88 -1.12 -4.56
CA LEU A 96 12.51 -1.13 -5.07
C LEU A 96 11.83 -2.48 -4.83
N ILE A 97 12.53 -3.58 -5.11
CA ILE A 97 12.00 -4.93 -4.85
C ILE A 97 11.69 -5.10 -3.36
N GLN A 98 12.59 -4.66 -2.48
CA GLN A 98 12.38 -4.75 -1.04
C GLN A 98 11.15 -3.96 -0.60
N GLN A 99 10.99 -2.72 -1.07
CA GLN A 99 9.82 -1.90 -0.78
C GLN A 99 8.51 -2.54 -1.28
N LEU A 100 8.52 -3.12 -2.49
CA LEU A 100 7.36 -3.81 -3.05
C LEU A 100 6.99 -5.05 -2.22
N LEU A 101 7.97 -5.83 -1.77
CA LEU A 101 7.73 -7.00 -0.92
C LEU A 101 7.19 -6.62 0.45
N GLU A 102 7.75 -5.57 1.05
CA GLU A 102 7.29 -5.05 2.35
C GLU A 102 5.87 -4.51 2.27
N TYR A 103 5.59 -3.66 1.27
CA TYR A 103 4.25 -3.14 1.03
C TYR A 103 3.25 -4.28 0.77
N LYS A 104 3.61 -5.26 -0.07
CA LYS A 104 2.76 -6.43 -0.34
C LYS A 104 2.43 -7.18 0.96
N LYS A 105 3.42 -7.41 1.83
CA LYS A 105 3.22 -8.07 3.12
C LYS A 105 2.20 -7.34 4.00
N PHE A 106 2.30 -6.01 4.09
CA PHE A 106 1.35 -5.21 4.87
C PHE A 106 -0.02 -5.16 4.22
N LYS A 107 -0.10 -5.09 2.89
CA LYS A 107 -1.36 -5.14 2.14
C LYS A 107 -2.09 -6.47 2.37
N ASP A 108 -1.36 -7.59 2.30
CA ASP A 108 -1.92 -8.92 2.55
C ASP A 108 -2.40 -9.06 4.01
N ALA A 109 -1.64 -8.52 4.98
CA ALA A 109 -2.06 -8.49 6.39
C ALA A 109 -3.29 -7.61 6.63
N ALA A 110 -3.38 -6.45 5.98
CA ALA A 110 -4.53 -5.56 6.06
C ALA A 110 -5.80 -6.24 5.51
N ASN A 111 -5.69 -6.92 4.36
CA ASN A 111 -6.80 -7.68 3.78
C ASN A 111 -7.29 -8.79 4.72
N ALA A 112 -6.37 -9.51 5.39
CA ALA A 112 -6.73 -10.54 6.36
C ALA A 112 -7.45 -9.96 7.59
N LEU A 113 -7.02 -8.78 8.06
CA LEU A 113 -7.71 -8.08 9.15
C LEU A 113 -9.09 -7.58 8.74
N GLU A 114 -9.25 -7.11 7.50
CA GLU A 114 -10.54 -6.70 6.95
C GLU A 114 -11.52 -7.88 6.89
N GLU A 115 -11.05 -9.05 6.46
CA GLU A 115 -11.84 -10.30 6.47
C GLU A 115 -12.30 -10.66 7.89
N HIS A 116 -11.39 -10.67 8.86
CA HIS A 116 -11.76 -10.93 10.27
C HIS A 116 -12.72 -9.88 10.84
N ALA A 117 -12.57 -8.61 10.46
CA ALA A 117 -13.46 -7.54 10.90
C ALA A 117 -14.87 -7.73 10.31
N ALA A 118 -14.97 -8.17 9.06
CA ALA A 118 -16.24 -8.49 8.41
C ALA A 118 -16.94 -9.67 9.11
N GLU A 119 -16.20 -10.74 9.42
CA GLU A 119 -16.73 -11.87 10.21
C GLU A 119 -17.23 -11.41 11.59
N TRP A 120 -16.47 -10.54 12.26
CA TRP A 120 -16.84 -10.01 13.57
C TRP A 120 -18.11 -9.15 13.53
N GLN A 121 -18.35 -8.40 12.45
CA GLN A 121 -19.57 -7.61 12.29
C GLN A 121 -20.84 -8.46 12.20
N GLU A 122 -20.74 -9.73 11.83
CA GLU A 122 -21.87 -10.67 11.84
C GLU A 122 -22.23 -11.14 13.26
N HIS A 123 -21.37 -10.88 14.26
CA HIS A 123 -21.64 -11.19 15.65
C HIS A 123 -22.41 -10.08 16.35
N TYR A 124 -23.66 -10.35 16.71
CA TYR A 124 -24.48 -9.46 17.51
C TYR A 124 -24.31 -9.77 19.01
N PRO A 125 -23.69 -8.87 19.80
CA PRO A 125 -23.61 -9.08 21.23
C PRO A 125 -25.01 -9.04 21.83
N ARG A 126 -25.27 -9.93 22.80
CA ARG A 126 -26.42 -9.77 23.67
C ARG A 126 -26.14 -8.54 24.54
N LEU A 127 -26.91 -7.46 24.38
CA LEU A 127 -26.96 -6.42 25.40
C LEU A 127 -27.49 -7.06 26.68
N SER A 128 -26.59 -7.40 27.59
CA SER A 128 -26.97 -7.76 28.96
C SER A 128 -27.67 -6.56 29.57
N ASP A 129 -28.83 -6.79 30.17
CA ASP A 129 -29.59 -5.81 30.95
C ASP A 129 -28.63 -5.14 31.95
N GLU A 130 -28.24 -3.89 31.71
CA GLU A 130 -27.22 -3.13 32.47
C GLU A 130 -27.62 -2.86 33.92
N ARG A 131 -28.75 -3.40 34.38
CA ARG A 131 -29.20 -3.24 35.76
C ARG A 131 -28.23 -3.99 36.68
N PRO A 132 -27.52 -3.28 37.57
CA PRO A 132 -26.66 -3.93 38.55
C PRO A 132 -27.50 -4.90 39.37
N LYS A 133 -27.21 -6.21 39.32
CA LYS A 133 -27.84 -7.21 40.20
C LYS A 133 -27.21 -7.24 41.59
N SER A 134 -26.77 -6.09 42.08
CA SER A 134 -26.05 -5.99 43.35
C SER A 134 -26.76 -4.99 44.24
N GLY A 135 -27.31 -5.45 45.36
CA GLY A 135 -27.72 -4.61 46.47
C GLY A 135 -26.52 -4.06 47.25
N LYS A 136 -25.46 -3.65 46.56
CA LYS A 136 -24.31 -2.97 47.16
C LYS A 136 -24.60 -1.48 47.23
N ASP A 137 -24.14 -0.86 48.31
CA ASP A 137 -24.27 0.55 48.57
C ASP A 137 -23.54 1.34 47.46
N PRO A 138 -24.21 2.26 46.74
CA PRO A 138 -23.59 3.09 45.70
C PRO A 138 -22.38 3.90 46.17
N SER A 139 -22.20 4.05 47.49
CA SER A 139 -21.04 4.73 48.08
C SER A 139 -19.76 3.88 48.10
N GLU A 140 -19.83 2.58 47.81
CA GLU A 140 -18.64 1.72 47.63
C GLU A 140 -18.05 1.79 46.21
N ASP A 141 -18.77 2.35 45.24
CA ASP A 141 -18.26 2.58 43.89
C ASP A 141 -17.29 3.77 43.90
N LEU A 142 -16.03 3.48 44.24
CA LEU A 142 -14.92 4.41 44.09
C LEU A 142 -14.91 4.91 42.63
N ILE A 143 -14.94 6.23 42.43
CA ILE A 143 -14.75 6.85 41.12
C ILE A 143 -13.38 6.37 40.61
N LYS A 144 -13.37 5.44 39.65
CA LYS A 144 -12.14 5.07 38.95
C LYS A 144 -11.64 6.30 38.22
N GLU A 145 -10.35 6.58 38.34
CA GLU A 145 -9.69 7.53 37.44
C GLU A 145 -9.90 7.01 36.01
N VAL A 146 -10.57 7.84 35.21
CA VAL A 146 -10.87 7.52 33.81
C VAL A 146 -9.64 7.93 33.00
N GLU A 147 -9.04 6.98 32.32
CA GLU A 147 -7.91 7.23 31.43
C GLU A 147 -8.43 7.66 30.05
N LEU A 148 -7.59 8.34 29.27
CA LEU A 148 -7.97 8.81 27.93
C LEU A 148 -8.50 7.67 27.03
N TRP A 149 -8.02 6.45 27.23
CA TRP A 149 -8.44 5.24 26.51
C TRP A 149 -9.88 4.80 26.84
N ASP A 150 -10.36 5.10 28.05
CA ASP A 150 -11.74 4.82 28.44
C ASP A 150 -12.72 5.77 27.73
N LEU A 151 -12.27 6.99 27.39
CA LEU A 151 -13.09 7.97 26.65
C LEU A 151 -13.14 7.70 25.15
N VAL A 152 -12.10 7.08 24.58
CA VAL A 152 -12.06 6.72 23.14
C VAL A 152 -12.91 5.47 22.86
N SER A 153 -13.16 4.66 23.87
CA SER A 153 -13.94 3.42 23.77
C SER A 153 -15.39 3.53 24.27
N ALA A 154 -15.77 4.69 24.83
CA ALA A 154 -17.11 4.99 25.34
C ALA A 154 -18.10 5.46 24.26
#